data_AF-A0A2V8W363-F1
#
_entry.id   AF-A0A2V8W363-F1
#
_cell.length_a   1.000
_cell.length_b   1.000
_cell.length_c   1.000
_cell.angle_alpha   90.00
_cell.angle_beta   90.00
_cell.angle_gamma   90.00
#
_symmetry.space_group_name_H-M   'P 1'
#
loop_
_entity.id
_entity.type
_entity.pdbx_description
1 polymer ?
#
loop_
_entity_poly.entity_id
_entity_poly.type
_entity_poly.pdbx_seq_one_letter_code
_entity_poly.pdbx_strand_id
1 'polypeptide(L)'
;MVFRQAHVLRRLYPRLVHYGITTLGSTDVLRYLGRPVRLDGAVPKSFRGEVSSDLKWREEGMRIKHSVNGNSVKLYDKAFTAVGSVLRAETTIHRGGEFRVYRRKEGDSKGKKSWRVLRGGVADLHRRAEISERAAERYLDALAGVDEQTTLQELLDRLGQPKQWKGRRVRALHPLGADRALLETICRGEFMLNGFRN
;
A
#
# COMPACT_ATOMS: atom_id res chain seq x y z
N MET A 1 -3.55 3.16 -14.43
CA MET A 1 -3.76 4.62 -14.44
C MET A 1 -2.92 5.22 -15.57
N VAL A 2 -3.46 6.20 -16.31
CA VAL A 2 -2.74 6.86 -17.42
C VAL A 2 -2.43 8.29 -17.04
N PHE A 3 -1.17 8.69 -17.16
CA PHE A 3 -0.73 10.07 -16.97
C PHE A 3 -0.68 10.79 -18.32
N ARG A 4 -1.29 11.98 -18.38
CA ARG A 4 -1.31 12.82 -19.59
C ARG A 4 0.08 13.34 -19.97
N GLN A 5 0.96 13.55 -18.98
CA GLN A 5 2.29 14.11 -19.17
C GLN A 5 3.36 13.17 -18.61
N ALA A 6 4.32 12.80 -19.45
CA ALA A 6 5.36 11.85 -19.08
C ALA A 6 6.27 12.34 -17.94
N HIS A 7 6.60 13.63 -17.92
CA HIS A 7 7.48 14.20 -16.91
C HIS A 7 6.87 14.14 -15.49
N VAL A 8 5.54 14.19 -15.37
CA VAL A 8 4.84 14.03 -14.08
C VAL A 8 5.09 12.64 -13.52
N LEU A 9 4.85 11.58 -14.31
CA LEU A 9 5.12 10.21 -13.84
C LEU A 9 6.62 10.00 -13.56
N ARG A 10 7.52 10.53 -14.41
CA ARG A 10 8.98 10.41 -14.17
C ARG A 10 9.42 11.07 -12.86
N ARG A 11 8.82 12.20 -12.48
CA ARG A 11 9.10 12.90 -11.23
C ARG A 11 8.50 12.18 -10.02
N LEU A 12 7.28 11.67 -10.17
CA LEU A 12 6.53 11.03 -9.09
C LEU A 12 7.03 9.61 -8.79
N TYR A 13 7.42 8.85 -9.82
CA TYR A 13 7.69 7.41 -9.69
C TYR A 13 8.83 7.06 -8.73
N PRO A 14 9.98 7.76 -8.72
CA PRO A 14 11.01 7.53 -7.71
C PRO A 14 10.50 7.73 -6.28
N ARG A 15 9.60 8.69 -6.05
CA ARG A 15 8.99 8.95 -4.73
C ARG A 15 8.02 7.84 -4.35
N LEU A 16 7.21 7.36 -5.30
CA LEU A 16 6.31 6.21 -5.09
C LEU A 16 7.09 4.95 -4.73
N VAL A 17 8.20 4.69 -5.42
CA VAL A 17 9.06 3.54 -5.10
C VAL A 17 9.77 3.71 -3.77
N HIS A 18 10.32 4.89 -3.50
CA HIS A 18 10.94 5.18 -2.21
C HIS A 18 9.95 4.93 -1.07
N TYR A 19 8.77 5.58 -1.13
CA TYR A 19 7.69 5.38 -0.16
C TYR A 19 7.23 3.93 -0.08
N GLY A 20 7.11 3.24 -1.22
CA GLY A 20 6.74 1.84 -1.28
C GLY A 20 7.75 0.90 -0.62
N ILE A 21 9.01 1.28 -0.48
CA ILE A 21 10.05 0.46 0.17
C ILE A 21 10.29 0.88 1.62
N THR A 22 10.32 2.19 1.89
CA THR A 22 10.68 2.73 3.20
C THR A 22 9.49 2.88 4.13
N THR A 23 8.29 3.10 3.59
CA THR A 23 7.07 3.36 4.37
C THR A 23 6.07 2.20 4.29
N LEU A 24 5.85 1.63 3.10
CA LEU A 24 5.02 0.43 2.96
C LEU A 24 5.88 -0.78 3.30
N GLY A 25 5.87 -1.15 4.58
CA GLY A 25 6.64 -2.28 5.08
C GLY A 25 6.29 -3.55 4.31
N SER A 26 7.22 -4.50 4.22
CA SER A 26 6.99 -5.74 3.49
C SER A 26 5.70 -6.42 3.91
N THR A 27 5.30 -6.28 5.18
CA THR A 27 4.09 -6.83 5.81
C THR A 27 2.78 -6.14 5.45
N ASP A 28 2.79 -4.89 4.97
CA ASP A 28 1.57 -4.16 4.56
C ASP A 28 0.86 -4.80 3.37
N VAL A 29 1.60 -5.56 2.57
CA VAL A 29 1.04 -6.40 1.50
C VAL A 29 -0.04 -7.37 2.00
N LEU A 30 0.00 -7.79 3.27
CA LEU A 30 -1.03 -8.62 3.86
C LEU A 30 -2.38 -7.90 3.77
N ARG A 31 -2.42 -6.62 4.16
CA ARG A 31 -3.61 -5.77 4.07
C ARG A 31 -4.07 -5.63 2.62
N TYR A 32 -3.14 -5.38 1.69
CA TYR A 32 -3.48 -5.22 0.27
C TYR A 32 -4.05 -6.51 -0.33
N LEU A 33 -3.54 -7.68 0.07
CA LEU A 33 -4.07 -8.97 -0.34
C LEU A 33 -5.25 -9.46 0.52
N GLY A 34 -5.88 -8.59 1.30
CA GLY A 34 -7.08 -8.91 2.07
C GLY A 34 -6.85 -9.90 3.21
N ARG A 35 -5.62 -10.01 3.70
CA ARG A 35 -5.29 -10.77 4.92
C ARG A 35 -5.59 -9.92 6.15
N PRO A 36 -5.96 -10.56 7.28
CA PRO A 36 -6.06 -9.87 8.55
C PRO A 36 -4.69 -9.33 8.97
N VAL A 37 -4.64 -8.04 9.27
CA VAL A 37 -3.50 -7.37 9.92
C VAL A 37 -4.03 -6.73 11.18
N ARG A 38 -3.23 -6.71 12.25
CA ARG A 38 -3.62 -6.03 13.49
C ARG A 38 -3.73 -4.52 13.24
N LEU A 39 -4.51 -3.83 14.09
CA LEU A 39 -4.69 -2.38 13.99
C LEU A 39 -3.37 -1.61 14.19
N ASP A 40 -2.45 -2.17 14.97
CA ASP A 40 -1.08 -1.68 15.18
C ASP A 40 -0.12 -1.97 14.00
N GLY A 41 -0.63 -2.53 12.89
CA GLY A 41 0.17 -2.87 11.70
C GLY A 41 1.01 -4.15 11.86
N ALA A 42 1.05 -4.75 13.04
CA ALA A 42 1.83 -5.96 13.27
C ALA A 42 1.20 -7.19 12.59
N VAL A 43 2.06 -8.07 12.07
CA VAL A 43 1.65 -9.36 11.54
C VAL A 43 1.08 -10.22 12.68
N PRO A 44 -0.11 -10.83 12.54
CA PRO A 44 -0.65 -11.72 13.55
C PRO A 44 0.32 -12.86 13.88
N LYS A 45 0.51 -13.20 15.17
CA LYS A 45 1.39 -14.31 15.61
C LYS A 45 1.01 -15.68 15.02
N SER A 46 -0.24 -15.82 14.56
CA SER A 46 -0.78 -16.99 13.88
C SER A 46 -0.38 -17.11 12.41
N PHE A 47 0.15 -16.04 11.80
CA PHE A 47 0.63 -16.08 10.42
C PHE A 47 1.91 -16.94 10.35
N ARG A 48 1.88 -17.98 9.50
CA ARG A 48 2.98 -18.94 9.28
C ARG A 48 3.32 -18.96 7.78
N GLY A 49 3.79 -17.83 7.27
CA GLY A 49 4.01 -17.60 5.85
C GLY A 49 5.19 -16.68 5.56
N GLU A 50 5.57 -16.60 4.30
CA GLU A 50 6.66 -15.75 3.82
C GLU A 50 6.10 -14.45 3.24
N VAL A 51 6.77 -13.34 3.58
CA VAL A 51 6.47 -12.02 3.06
C VAL A 51 7.76 -11.39 2.56
N SER A 52 7.78 -10.92 1.31
CA SER A 52 8.96 -10.34 0.68
C SER A 52 8.63 -9.13 -0.18
N SER A 53 9.62 -8.26 -0.39
CA SER A 53 9.51 -7.09 -1.28
C SER A 53 10.79 -6.95 -2.10
N ASP A 54 10.63 -6.78 -3.42
CA ASP A 54 11.74 -6.70 -4.37
C ASP A 54 11.64 -5.43 -5.21
N LEU A 55 12.77 -4.72 -5.36
CA LEU A 55 12.97 -3.64 -6.32
C LEU A 55 13.85 -4.10 -7.47
N LYS A 56 13.43 -3.90 -8.72
CA LYS A 56 14.25 -4.20 -9.91
C LYS A 56 14.15 -3.11 -10.98
N TRP A 57 15.27 -2.83 -11.62
CA TRP A 57 15.36 -2.00 -12.83
C TRP A 57 15.25 -2.88 -14.08
N ARG A 58 14.52 -2.42 -15.11
CA ARG A 58 14.40 -3.07 -16.42
C ARG A 58 14.42 -2.00 -17.51
N GLU A 59 14.66 -2.40 -18.76
CA GLU A 59 14.60 -1.48 -19.92
C GLU A 59 13.25 -0.77 -20.04
N GLU A 60 12.17 -1.42 -19.61
CA GLU A 60 10.80 -0.92 -19.69
C GLU A 60 10.43 0.00 -18.53
N GLY A 61 11.31 0.20 -17.54
CA GLY A 61 11.05 0.93 -16.31
C GLY A 61 11.48 0.18 -15.03
N MET A 62 11.23 0.80 -13.90
CA MET A 62 11.43 0.23 -12.57
C MET A 62 10.17 -0.53 -12.10
N ARG A 63 10.38 -1.55 -11.26
CA ARG A 63 9.31 -2.37 -10.69
C ARG A 63 9.49 -2.54 -9.21
N ILE A 64 8.46 -2.20 -8.45
CA ILE A 64 8.28 -2.65 -7.08
C ILE A 64 7.30 -3.83 -7.04
N LYS A 65 7.64 -4.88 -6.30
CA LYS A 65 6.81 -6.06 -6.10
C LYS A 65 6.78 -6.40 -4.62
N HIS A 66 5.57 -6.58 -4.08
CA HIS A 66 5.36 -7.16 -2.76
C HIS A 66 4.71 -8.53 -2.92
N SER A 67 5.18 -9.52 -2.15
CA SER A 67 4.67 -10.90 -2.22
C SER A 67 4.31 -11.45 -0.83
N VAL A 68 3.26 -12.27 -0.78
CA VAL A 68 2.84 -13.07 0.38
C VAL A 68 2.54 -14.47 -0.09
N ASN A 69 3.24 -15.47 0.43
CA ASN A 69 2.94 -16.88 0.15
C ASN A 69 2.75 -17.20 -1.35
N GLY A 70 3.53 -16.56 -2.22
CA GLY A 70 3.43 -16.73 -3.67
C GLY A 70 2.31 -15.94 -4.38
N ASN A 71 1.45 -15.22 -3.65
CA ASN A 71 0.59 -14.17 -4.21
C ASN A 71 1.34 -12.83 -4.21
N SER A 72 1.03 -11.89 -5.09
CA SER A 72 1.76 -10.63 -5.15
C SER A 72 0.95 -9.45 -5.66
N VAL A 73 1.34 -8.24 -5.28
CA VAL A 73 0.97 -6.98 -5.94
C VAL A 73 2.23 -6.30 -6.47
N LYS A 74 2.14 -5.68 -7.64
CA LYS A 74 3.27 -5.07 -8.35
C LYS A 74 2.87 -3.71 -8.90
N LEU A 75 3.85 -2.81 -8.99
CA LEU A 75 3.73 -1.54 -9.69
C LEU A 75 4.87 -1.39 -10.69
N TYR A 76 4.55 -0.88 -11.88
CA TYR A 76 5.51 -0.62 -12.96
C TYR A 76 5.26 0.76 -13.57
N ASP A 77 6.30 1.49 -13.91
CA ASP A 77 6.27 2.60 -14.86
C ASP A 77 6.58 2.10 -16.29
N LYS A 78 5.67 1.27 -16.81
CA LYS A 78 5.89 0.35 -17.95
C LYS A 78 6.14 1.02 -19.31
N ALA A 79 5.73 2.27 -19.50
CA ALA A 79 5.86 2.94 -20.80
C ALA A 79 5.75 4.46 -20.65
N PHE A 80 6.66 5.18 -21.31
CA PHE A 80 6.60 6.62 -21.51
C PHE A 80 6.51 6.89 -23.02
N THR A 81 5.31 7.05 -23.56
CA THR A 81 5.08 7.24 -25.00
C THR A 81 4.53 8.62 -25.31
N ALA A 82 4.52 9.01 -26.59
CA ALA A 82 3.96 10.28 -27.05
C ALA A 82 2.45 10.43 -26.73
N VAL A 83 1.71 9.32 -26.69
CA VAL A 83 0.27 9.31 -26.37
C VAL A 83 -0.01 9.21 -24.86
N GLY A 84 1.00 9.00 -24.02
CA GLY A 84 0.85 8.97 -22.58
C GLY A 84 1.86 8.08 -21.88
N SER A 85 1.87 8.17 -20.55
CA SER A 85 2.71 7.32 -19.69
C SER A 85 1.86 6.43 -18.80
N VAL A 86 2.28 5.18 -18.64
CA VAL A 86 1.47 4.13 -18.01
C VAL A 86 2.08 3.70 -16.68
N LEU A 87 1.33 3.97 -15.60
CA LEU A 87 1.55 3.34 -14.32
C LEU A 87 0.62 2.11 -14.22
N ARG A 88 1.23 0.93 -14.19
CA ARG A 88 0.50 -0.35 -14.14
C ARG A 88 0.62 -0.97 -12.76
N ALA A 89 -0.49 -1.02 -12.03
CA ALA A 89 -0.66 -1.89 -10.88
C ALA A 89 -1.16 -3.26 -11.34
N GLU A 90 -0.62 -4.33 -10.76
CA GLU A 90 -0.98 -5.70 -11.11
C GLU A 90 -1.03 -6.56 -9.84
N THR A 91 -2.11 -7.32 -9.68
CA THR A 91 -2.20 -8.37 -8.65
C THR A 91 -2.07 -9.74 -9.32
N THR A 92 -1.24 -10.61 -8.74
CA THR A 92 -1.09 -12.01 -9.17
C THR A 92 -1.52 -12.94 -8.03
N ILE A 93 -2.52 -13.79 -8.28
CA ILE A 93 -2.98 -14.80 -7.32
C ILE A 93 -2.54 -16.17 -7.84
N HIS A 94 -1.47 -16.73 -7.27
CA HIS A 94 -1.06 -18.11 -7.56
C HIS A 94 -1.71 -19.09 -6.58
N ARG A 95 -1.76 -18.76 -5.29
CA ARG A 95 -2.34 -19.61 -4.24
C ARG A 95 -3.76 -19.16 -3.90
N GLY A 96 -4.74 -19.72 -4.60
CA GLY A 96 -6.17 -19.48 -4.35
C GLY A 96 -6.69 -20.03 -3.01
N GLY A 97 -5.99 -21.03 -2.44
CA GLY A 97 -6.26 -21.65 -1.13
C GLY A 97 -6.52 -20.67 0.02
N GLU A 98 -5.96 -19.50 -0.17
CA GLU A 98 -5.82 -18.43 0.77
C GLU A 98 -6.99 -17.42 0.70
N PHE A 99 -7.84 -17.53 -0.31
CA PHE A 99 -8.99 -16.66 -0.54
C PHE A 99 -10.30 -17.43 -0.45
N ARG A 100 -11.39 -16.71 -0.19
CA ARG A 100 -12.73 -17.29 -0.04
C ARG A 100 -13.70 -16.75 -1.08
N VAL A 101 -14.58 -17.64 -1.53
CA VAL A 101 -15.70 -17.37 -2.45
C VAL A 101 -16.98 -17.90 -1.83
N TYR A 102 -18.06 -17.12 -1.88
CA TYR A 102 -19.35 -17.52 -1.34
C TYR A 102 -20.15 -18.29 -2.41
N ARG A 103 -20.12 -19.62 -2.33
CA ARG A 103 -20.71 -20.50 -3.35
C ARG A 103 -21.28 -21.80 -2.78
N ARG A 104 -22.06 -22.52 -3.59
CA ARG A 104 -22.53 -23.87 -3.28
C ARG A 104 -21.40 -24.89 -3.39
N LYS A 105 -21.60 -26.09 -2.82
CA LYS A 105 -20.71 -27.22 -3.07
C LYS A 105 -20.81 -27.60 -4.55
N GLU A 106 -19.69 -28.03 -5.11
CA GLU A 106 -19.67 -28.53 -6.48
C GLU A 106 -20.53 -29.78 -6.61
N GLY A 107 -21.30 -29.87 -7.70
CA GLY A 107 -22.30 -30.93 -7.90
C GLY A 107 -23.60 -30.78 -7.08
N ASP A 108 -23.72 -29.76 -6.21
CA ASP A 108 -24.90 -29.55 -5.37
C ASP A 108 -25.60 -28.23 -5.72
N SER A 109 -26.43 -28.28 -6.75
CA SER A 109 -27.14 -27.09 -7.28
C SER A 109 -28.22 -26.56 -6.32
N LYS A 110 -28.79 -27.42 -5.48
CA LYS A 110 -29.84 -27.08 -4.49
C LYS A 110 -29.28 -26.77 -3.10
N GLY A 111 -28.01 -27.09 -2.86
CA GLY A 111 -27.34 -26.87 -1.58
C GLY A 111 -27.28 -25.41 -1.15
N LYS A 112 -27.09 -25.20 0.16
CA LYS A 112 -26.87 -23.87 0.73
C LYS A 112 -25.50 -23.32 0.32
N LYS A 113 -25.44 -22.02 -0.01
CA LYS A 113 -24.16 -21.32 -0.23
C LYS A 113 -23.39 -21.25 1.10
N SER A 114 -22.07 -21.30 1.01
CA SER A 114 -21.15 -21.19 2.14
C SER A 114 -19.83 -20.59 1.67
N TRP A 115 -19.05 -20.04 2.59
CA TRP A 115 -17.70 -19.57 2.29
C TRP A 115 -16.79 -20.77 2.04
N ARG A 116 -16.29 -20.87 0.81
CA ARG A 116 -15.41 -21.96 0.36
C ARG A 116 -14.12 -21.39 -0.18
N VAL A 117 -13.09 -22.23 -0.24
CA VAL A 117 -11.80 -21.87 -0.83
C VAL A 117 -11.96 -21.51 -2.30
N LEU A 118 -11.24 -20.46 -2.74
CA LEU A 118 -11.17 -20.05 -4.15
C LEU A 118 -10.45 -21.11 -4.98
N ARG A 119 -11.12 -21.61 -6.03
CA ARG A 119 -10.55 -22.61 -6.94
C ARG A 119 -9.46 -22.03 -7.84
N GLY A 120 -8.58 -22.91 -8.31
CA GLY A 120 -7.53 -22.60 -9.28
C GLY A 120 -8.06 -22.40 -10.71
N GLY A 121 -9.18 -23.04 -11.06
CA GLY A 121 -9.74 -23.03 -12.42
C GLY A 121 -10.68 -21.87 -12.73
N VAL A 122 -11.27 -21.91 -13.93
CA VAL A 122 -12.13 -20.85 -14.48
C VAL A 122 -13.44 -20.64 -13.72
N ALA A 123 -13.90 -21.64 -12.97
CA ALA A 123 -15.19 -21.60 -12.29
C ALA A 123 -15.30 -20.52 -11.19
N ASP A 124 -14.17 -20.03 -10.67
CA ASP A 124 -14.12 -18.89 -9.74
C ASP A 124 -13.38 -17.67 -10.35
N LEU A 125 -13.24 -17.60 -11.68
CA LEU A 125 -12.50 -16.55 -12.37
C LEU A 125 -13.04 -15.16 -12.05
N HIS A 126 -14.37 -15.00 -12.04
CA HIS A 126 -15.02 -13.74 -11.67
C HIS A 126 -14.57 -13.26 -10.29
N ARG A 127 -14.66 -14.13 -9.27
CA ARG A 127 -14.25 -13.78 -7.91
C ARG A 127 -12.75 -13.50 -7.82
N ARG A 128 -11.93 -14.24 -8.58
CA ARG A 128 -10.49 -13.99 -8.68
C ARG A 128 -10.20 -12.62 -9.27
N ALA A 129 -10.91 -12.21 -10.31
CA ALA A 129 -10.79 -10.87 -10.91
C ALA A 129 -11.15 -9.79 -9.88
N GLU A 130 -12.28 -9.91 -9.18
CA GLU A 130 -12.67 -8.96 -8.13
C GLU A 130 -11.61 -8.83 -7.02
N ILE A 131 -11.03 -9.94 -6.57
CA ILE A 131 -9.98 -9.91 -5.53
C ILE A 131 -8.74 -9.21 -6.06
N SER A 132 -8.32 -9.52 -7.29
CA SER A 132 -7.16 -8.92 -7.93
C SER A 132 -7.31 -7.41 -8.12
N GLU A 133 -8.48 -6.97 -8.61
CA GLU A 133 -8.84 -5.57 -8.80
C GLU A 133 -8.80 -4.83 -7.48
N ARG A 134 -9.57 -5.29 -6.47
CA ARG A 134 -9.62 -4.64 -5.16
C ARG A 134 -8.26 -4.60 -4.45
N ALA A 135 -7.39 -5.58 -4.69
CA ALA A 135 -6.03 -5.56 -4.15
C ALA A 135 -5.14 -4.51 -4.84
N ALA A 136 -5.28 -4.35 -6.15
CA ALA A 136 -4.58 -3.31 -6.89
C ALA A 136 -5.09 -1.91 -6.50
N GLU A 137 -6.40 -1.72 -6.36
CA GLU A 137 -7.00 -0.47 -5.91
C GLU A 137 -6.52 -0.07 -4.52
N ARG A 138 -6.62 -0.95 -3.52
CA ARG A 138 -6.11 -0.67 -2.15
C ARG A 138 -4.65 -0.27 -2.14
N TYR A 139 -3.85 -0.87 -3.01
CA TYR A 139 -2.43 -0.54 -3.11
C TYR A 139 -2.20 0.81 -3.78
N LEU A 140 -2.95 1.13 -4.84
CA LEU A 140 -2.94 2.45 -5.46
C LEU A 140 -3.42 3.54 -4.50
N ASP A 141 -4.49 3.30 -3.72
CA ASP A 141 -5.00 4.24 -2.72
C ASP A 141 -3.96 4.53 -1.62
N ALA A 142 -3.26 3.49 -1.15
CA ALA A 142 -2.17 3.66 -0.18
C ALA A 142 -1.01 4.50 -0.74
N LEU A 143 -0.75 4.38 -2.05
CA LEU A 143 0.26 5.17 -2.75
C LEU A 143 -0.21 6.58 -3.10
N ALA A 144 -1.52 6.81 -3.23
CA ALA A 144 -2.08 8.14 -3.48
C ALA A 144 -1.88 9.11 -2.30
N GLY A 145 -1.55 8.61 -1.10
CA GLY A 145 -1.16 9.44 0.04
C GLY A 145 0.23 10.07 -0.08
N VAL A 146 1.02 9.73 -1.11
CA VAL A 146 2.33 10.34 -1.36
C VAL A 146 2.13 11.76 -1.89
N ASP A 147 2.35 12.75 -1.02
CA ASP A 147 2.34 14.15 -1.42
C ASP A 147 3.48 14.42 -2.43
N GLU A 148 3.08 14.86 -3.63
CA GLU A 148 3.97 15.18 -4.75
C GLU A 148 4.58 16.58 -4.60
N GLN A 149 3.91 17.50 -3.90
CA GLN A 149 4.20 18.92 -4.04
C GLN A 149 5.22 19.43 -3.05
N THR A 150 5.22 18.91 -1.82
CA THR A 150 6.15 19.37 -0.79
C THR A 150 7.40 18.49 -0.78
N THR A 151 8.57 19.06 -1.06
CA THR A 151 9.86 18.41 -0.79
C THR A 151 10.06 18.31 0.72
N LEU A 152 10.90 17.36 1.18
CA LEU A 152 11.28 17.29 2.59
C LEU A 152 11.86 18.63 3.07
N GLN A 153 12.62 19.31 2.20
CA GLN A 153 13.18 20.62 2.49
C GLN A 153 12.11 21.70 2.67
N GLU A 154 11.17 21.86 1.73
CA GLU A 154 10.06 22.83 1.88
C GLU A 154 9.18 22.54 3.11
N LEU A 155 9.01 21.25 3.43
CA LEU A 155 8.27 20.83 4.62
C LEU A 155 9.03 21.20 5.90
N LEU A 156 10.34 20.95 5.95
CA LEU A 156 11.19 21.31 7.08
C LEU A 156 11.35 22.82 7.22
N ASP A 157 11.45 23.56 6.12
CA ASP A 157 11.51 25.03 6.12
C ASP A 157 10.22 25.61 6.70
N ARG A 158 9.06 25.03 6.37
CA ARG A 158 7.78 25.46 6.94
C ARG A 158 7.65 25.10 8.42
N LEU A 159 8.08 23.90 8.82
CA LEU A 159 7.95 23.39 10.19
C LEU A 159 9.00 23.98 11.14
N GLY A 160 10.17 24.32 10.61
CA GLY A 160 11.31 24.88 11.31
C GLY A 160 11.17 26.34 11.72
N GLN A 161 10.02 26.98 11.43
CA GLN A 161 9.75 28.37 11.78
C GLN A 161 8.76 28.47 12.96
N PRO A 162 9.00 29.36 13.95
CA PRO A 162 8.03 29.69 14.98
C PRO A 162 6.76 30.29 14.37
N LYS A 163 5.59 29.99 14.95
CA LYS A 163 4.30 30.48 14.46
C LYS A 163 3.51 31.18 15.57
N GLN A 164 2.62 32.09 15.20
CA GLN A 164 1.61 32.61 16.12
C GLN A 164 0.38 31.69 16.10
N TRP A 165 -0.05 31.23 17.27
CA TRP A 165 -1.24 30.40 17.44
C TRP A 165 -2.09 30.94 18.59
N LYS A 166 -3.35 31.31 18.30
CA LYS A 166 -4.28 31.89 19.29
C LYS A 166 -3.66 33.04 20.12
N GLY A 167 -2.93 33.94 19.44
CA GLY A 167 -2.29 35.10 20.06
C GLY A 167 -1.01 34.80 20.85
N ARG A 168 -0.51 33.56 20.83
CA ARG A 168 0.75 33.17 21.49
C ARG A 168 1.77 32.64 20.48
N ARG A 169 3.03 33.03 20.65
CA ARG A 169 4.14 32.49 19.86
C ARG A 169 4.40 31.05 20.29
N VAL A 170 4.31 30.13 19.34
CA VAL A 170 4.66 28.71 19.51
C VAL A 170 5.98 28.44 18.79
N ARG A 171 6.82 27.57 19.39
CA ARG A 171 8.12 27.21 18.83
C ARG A 171 7.96 26.40 17.53
N ALA A 172 9.03 26.39 16.74
CA ALA A 172 9.16 25.51 15.57
C ALA A 172 9.10 24.02 15.97
N LEU A 173 8.64 23.20 15.05
CA LEU A 173 8.80 21.75 15.11
C LEU A 173 10.19 21.39 14.58
N HIS A 174 10.85 20.43 15.22
CA HIS A 174 12.13 19.86 14.83
C HIS A 174 11.97 18.36 14.51
N PRO A 175 11.35 18.00 13.36
CA PRO A 175 10.93 16.61 13.09
C PRO A 175 12.07 15.60 12.99
N LEU A 176 13.26 16.07 12.62
CA LEU A 176 14.48 15.25 12.52
C LEU A 176 15.38 15.35 13.76
N GLY A 177 14.97 16.14 14.76
CA GLY A 177 15.73 16.39 15.99
C GLY A 177 14.92 16.01 17.22
N ALA A 178 14.83 16.92 18.18
CA ALA A 178 14.21 16.68 19.49
C ALA A 178 12.75 16.19 19.42
N ASP A 179 12.01 16.51 18.36
CA ASP A 179 10.58 16.14 18.23
C ASP A 179 10.36 14.79 17.55
N ARG A 180 11.42 14.15 17.03
CA ARG A 180 11.34 12.90 16.28
C ARG A 180 10.62 11.79 17.05
N ALA A 181 11.04 11.53 18.28
CA ALA A 181 10.47 10.44 19.09
C ALA A 181 8.98 10.66 19.38
N LEU A 182 8.58 11.91 19.63
CA LEU A 182 7.19 12.28 19.85
C LEU A 182 6.36 12.09 18.57
N LEU A 183 6.87 12.53 17.42
CA LEU A 183 6.19 12.38 16.12
C LEU A 183 6.06 10.91 15.70
N GLU A 184 7.11 10.10 15.89
CA GLU A 184 7.03 8.65 15.68
C GLU A 184 5.94 8.02 16.56
N THR A 185 5.83 8.47 17.81
CA THR A 185 4.83 7.99 18.77
C THR A 185 3.41 8.38 18.35
N ILE A 186 3.20 9.61 17.85
CA ILE A 186 1.92 10.06 17.27
C ILE A 186 1.55 9.22 16.03
N CYS A 187 2.52 8.97 15.15
CA CYS A 187 2.31 8.19 13.92
C CYS A 187 1.96 6.72 14.18
N ARG A 188 2.35 6.15 15.33
CA ARG A 188 2.10 4.73 15.65
C ARG A 188 0.64 4.41 15.95
N GLY A 189 -0.28 5.39 16.01
CA GLY A 189 -1.73 5.13 16.12
C GLY A 189 -2.20 4.62 17.49
N GLU A 190 -1.29 4.10 18.31
CA GLU A 190 -1.51 3.56 19.66
C GLU A 190 -2.19 4.57 20.61
N PHE A 191 -2.02 5.87 20.37
CA PHE A 191 -2.56 6.96 21.19
C PHE A 191 -3.79 7.67 20.57
N MET A 192 -4.28 7.22 19.40
CA MET A 192 -5.43 7.86 18.74
C MET A 192 -6.77 7.65 19.47
N LEU A 193 -6.86 6.65 20.34
CA LEU A 193 -8.09 6.34 21.09
C LEU A 193 -8.18 7.03 22.45
N ASN A 194 -7.07 7.20 23.17
CA ASN A 194 -7.05 7.72 24.55
C ASN A 194 -6.34 9.08 24.70
N GLY A 195 -5.72 9.61 23.63
CA GLY A 195 -4.97 10.86 23.65
C GLY A 195 -3.66 10.79 24.43
N PHE A 196 -2.93 11.91 24.45
CA PHE A 196 -1.75 12.09 25.31
C PHE A 196 -2.19 12.58 26.68
N ARG A 197 -1.70 11.95 27.76
CA ARG A 197 -1.82 12.45 29.12
C ARG A 197 -0.41 12.73 29.66
N ASN A 198 -0.23 13.89 30.28
CA ASN A 198 0.96 14.21 31.08
C ASN A 198 0.93 13.43 32.39
#